data_AF-A0A1G9PLV8-F1
#
_entry.id   AF-A0A1G9PLV8-F1
#
_cell.length_a   1.000
_cell.length_b   1.000
_cell.length_c   1.000
_cell.angle_alpha   90.00
_cell.angle_beta   90.00
_cell.angle_gamma   90.00
#
_symmetry.space_group_name_H-M   'P 1'
#
loop_
_entity.id
_entity.type
_entity.pdbx_description
1 polymer ?
#
loop_
_entity_poly.entity_id
_entity_poly.type
_entity_poly.pdbx_seq_one_letter_code
_entity_poly.pdbx_strand_id
1 'polypeptide(L)'
;LIISAASASRLAQRIKRGSGLEPAVNPRKTGKGKLAPYSDFFVELVEQDPDITLADLKAALQHAHGVCASISGIDQALRRLGYTYKKRASLRTNAGAPV
;
A
#
# COMPACT_ATOMS: atom_id res chain seq x y z
N LEU A 1 -27.94 19.26 -4.05
CA LEU A 1 -27.52 17.85 -3.86
C LEU A 1 -28.55 16.96 -4.54
N ILE A 2 -28.17 16.25 -5.60
CA ILE A 2 -29.07 15.31 -6.28
C ILE A 2 -28.78 13.92 -5.71
N ILE A 3 -29.72 13.36 -4.96
CA ILE A 3 -29.64 12.00 -4.41
C ILE A 3 -30.83 11.19 -4.89
N SER A 4 -30.64 9.88 -5.05
CA SER A 4 -31.75 8.98 -5.38
C SER A 4 -32.79 8.94 -4.25
N ALA A 5 -34.06 8.68 -4.60
CA ALA A 5 -35.14 8.54 -3.62
C ALA A 5 -34.83 7.45 -2.57
N ALA A 6 -34.21 6.33 -2.99
CA ALA A 6 -33.79 5.26 -2.09
C ALA A 6 -32.71 5.72 -1.10
N SER A 7 -31.73 6.51 -1.56
CA SER A 7 -30.70 7.08 -0.69
C SER A 7 -31.31 8.07 0.32
N ALA A 8 -32.24 8.91 -0.11
CA ALA A 8 -32.96 9.86 0.76
C ALA A 8 -33.74 9.12 1.86
N SER A 9 -34.47 8.06 1.49
CA SER A 9 -35.22 7.23 2.44
C SER A 9 -34.31 6.57 3.47
N ARG A 10 -33.20 5.96 3.05
CA ARG A 10 -32.22 5.34 3.97
C ARG A 10 -31.59 6.36 4.91
N LEU A 11 -31.29 7.57 4.43
CA LEU A 11 -30.74 8.65 5.25
C LEU A 11 -31.76 9.13 6.29
N ALA A 12 -33.01 9.37 5.89
CA ALA A 12 -34.08 9.77 6.80
C ALA A 12 -34.34 8.71 7.88
N GLN A 13 -34.31 7.42 7.52
CA GLN A 13 -34.43 6.32 8.48
C GLN A 13 -33.26 6.29 9.49
N ARG A 14 -32.02 6.55 9.04
CA ARG A 14 -30.85 6.65 9.94
C ARG A 14 -30.99 7.79 10.95
N ILE A 15 -31.41 8.96 10.49
CA ILE A 15 -31.66 10.13 11.35
C ILE A 15 -32.72 9.80 12.40
N LYS A 16 -33.84 9.19 11.99
CA LYS A 16 -34.92 8.77 12.91
C LYS A 16 -34.46 7.77 13.97
N ARG A 17 -33.46 6.93 13.65
CA ARG A 17 -32.87 5.95 14.58
C ARG A 17 -31.80 6.57 15.49
N GLY A 18 -31.62 7.89 15.48
CA GLY A 18 -30.58 8.57 16.25
C GLY A 18 -29.16 8.27 15.77
N SER A 19 -29.00 7.68 14.58
CA SER A 19 -27.69 7.45 13.98
C SER A 19 -27.20 8.74 13.34
N GLY A 20 -25.95 9.11 13.58
CA GLY A 20 -25.32 10.27 12.96
C GLY A 20 -25.29 10.20 11.43
N LEU A 21 -25.10 11.37 10.81
CA LEU A 21 -24.94 11.53 9.36
C LEU A 21 -23.58 11.08 8.85
N GLU A 22 -22.65 10.76 9.76
CA GLU A 22 -21.34 10.26 9.41
C GLU A 22 -21.42 8.99 8.56
N PRO A 23 -20.67 8.93 7.44
CA PRO A 23 -20.56 7.71 6.65
C PRO A 23 -20.17 6.53 7.54
N ALA A 24 -20.88 5.41 7.38
CA ALA A 24 -20.46 4.19 8.07
C ALA A 24 -19.13 3.71 7.48
N VAL A 25 -18.27 3.15 8.33
CA VAL A 25 -17.03 2.50 7.88
C VAL A 25 -17.39 1.39 6.90
N ASN A 26 -16.81 1.43 5.70
CA ASN A 26 -17.05 0.41 4.69
C ASN A 26 -16.31 -0.89 5.10
N PRO A 27 -17.02 -1.98 5.43
CA PRO A 27 -16.40 -3.19 5.94
C PRO A 27 -15.41 -3.81 4.94
N ARG A 28 -15.64 -3.64 3.62
CA ARG A 28 -14.74 -4.14 2.57
C ARG A 28 -13.39 -3.43 2.53
N LYS A 29 -13.30 -2.20 3.05
CA LYS A 29 -12.05 -1.43 3.08
C LYS A 29 -11.10 -1.87 4.22
N THR A 30 -11.53 -2.78 5.08
CA THR A 30 -10.77 -3.21 6.27
C THR A 30 -9.75 -4.32 5.97
N GLY A 31 -9.84 -4.96 4.80
CA GLY A 31 -8.93 -6.04 4.44
C GLY A 31 -7.50 -5.54 4.28
N LYS A 32 -6.59 -5.97 5.16
CA LYS A 32 -5.16 -5.64 5.08
C LYS A 32 -4.44 -6.33 3.89
N GLY A 33 -5.13 -7.24 3.20
CA GLY A 33 -4.63 -7.96 2.02
C GLY A 33 -3.79 -9.19 2.37
N LYS A 34 -3.45 -9.99 1.36
CA LYS A 34 -2.68 -11.26 1.50
C LYS A 34 -1.31 -11.06 2.17
N LEU A 35 -0.73 -9.88 2.02
CA LEU A 35 0.62 -9.57 2.47
C LEU A 35 0.69 -9.01 3.90
N ALA A 36 -0.45 -8.69 4.52
CA ALA A 36 -0.47 -8.11 5.85
C ALA A 36 0.25 -8.93 6.94
N PRO A 37 0.13 -10.27 6.97
CA PRO A 37 0.83 -11.09 7.96
C PRO A 37 2.36 -11.07 7.82
N TYR A 38 2.88 -10.62 6.67
CA TYR A 38 4.32 -10.61 6.35
C TYR A 38 4.93 -9.21 6.42
N SER A 39 4.26 -8.28 7.12
CA SER A 39 4.71 -6.89 7.22
C SER A 39 6.09 -6.77 7.88
N ASP A 40 6.28 -7.47 9.01
CA ASP A 40 7.55 -7.43 9.76
C ASP A 40 8.69 -8.05 8.96
N PHE A 41 8.42 -9.09 8.16
CA PHE A 41 9.38 -9.67 7.23
C PHE A 41 9.87 -8.65 6.21
N PHE A 42 8.96 -7.86 5.61
CA PHE A 42 9.38 -6.81 4.67
C PHE A 42 10.19 -5.71 5.35
N VAL A 43 9.83 -5.33 6.58
CA VAL A 43 10.58 -4.33 7.37
C VAL A 43 12.01 -4.83 7.60
N GLU A 44 12.18 -6.05 8.09
CA GLU A 44 13.49 -6.64 8.36
C GLU A 44 14.38 -6.66 7.11
N LEU A 45 13.86 -7.11 5.96
CA LEU A 45 14.64 -7.17 4.73
C LEU A 45 15.06 -5.79 4.23
N VAL A 46 14.17 -4.79 4.31
CA VAL A 46 14.48 -3.42 3.88
C VAL A 46 15.44 -2.72 4.85
N GLU A 47 15.38 -3.04 6.15
CA GLU A 47 16.34 -2.54 7.13
C GLU A 47 17.74 -3.14 6.94
N GLN A 48 17.82 -4.42 6.56
CA GLN A 48 19.07 -5.11 6.25
C GLN A 48 19.71 -4.60 4.95
N ASP A 49 18.90 -4.42 3.90
CA ASP A 49 19.34 -3.88 2.61
C ASP A 49 18.32 -2.87 2.06
N PRO A 50 18.55 -1.56 2.27
CA PRO A 50 17.63 -0.52 1.79
C PRO A 50 17.52 -0.43 0.26
N ASP A 51 18.48 -0.97 -0.49
CA ASP A 51 18.48 -0.99 -1.95
C ASP A 51 17.93 -2.32 -2.52
N ILE A 52 17.41 -3.21 -1.65
CA ILE A 52 16.78 -4.48 -2.06
C ILE A 52 15.66 -4.25 -3.06
N THR A 53 15.65 -5.02 -4.15
CA THR A 53 14.67 -4.82 -5.20
C THR A 53 13.33 -5.49 -4.86
N LEU A 54 12.24 -5.02 -5.46
CA LEU A 54 10.93 -5.67 -5.32
C LEU A 54 10.93 -7.12 -5.84
N ALA A 55 11.81 -7.45 -6.79
CA ALA A 55 11.96 -8.80 -7.32
C ALA A 55 12.62 -9.73 -6.28
N ASP A 56 13.63 -9.23 -5.58
CA ASP A 56 14.30 -9.95 -4.50
C ASP A 56 13.35 -10.19 -3.32
N LEU A 57 12.59 -9.16 -2.92
CA LEU A 57 11.54 -9.29 -1.90
C LEU A 57 10.50 -10.34 -2.27
N LYS A 58 10.11 -10.41 -3.55
CA LYS A 58 9.20 -11.45 -4.05
C LYS A 58 9.82 -12.84 -3.95
N ALA A 59 11.07 -13.00 -4.36
CA ALA A 59 11.79 -14.26 -4.31
C ALA A 59 11.96 -14.73 -2.86
N ALA A 60 12.37 -13.83 -1.97
CA ALA A 60 12.53 -14.10 -0.55
C ALA A 60 11.21 -14.50 0.12
N LEU A 61 10.11 -13.80 -0.19
CA LEU A 61 8.78 -14.16 0.30
C LEU A 61 8.34 -15.56 -0.17
N GLN A 62 8.59 -15.89 -1.43
CA GLN A 62 8.28 -17.21 -1.97
C GLN A 62 9.15 -18.30 -1.32
N HIS A 63 10.43 -18.02 -1.10
CA HIS A 63 11.36 -18.98 -0.51
C HIS A 63 11.07 -19.24 0.97
N ALA A 64 10.89 -18.18 1.77
CA ALA A 64 10.69 -18.28 3.21
C ALA A 64 9.27 -18.72 3.61
N HIS A 65 8.25 -18.28 2.87
CA HIS A 65 6.85 -18.46 3.27
C HIS A 65 5.99 -19.19 2.21
N GLY A 66 6.55 -19.55 1.06
CA GLY A 66 5.79 -20.20 -0.02
C GLY A 66 4.75 -19.28 -0.68
N VAL A 67 4.79 -17.97 -0.40
CA VAL A 67 3.75 -17.04 -0.83
C VAL A 67 4.10 -16.38 -2.16
N CYS A 68 3.32 -16.71 -3.19
CA CYS A 68 3.40 -16.00 -4.46
C CYS A 68 2.60 -14.70 -4.41
N ALA A 69 3.27 -13.58 -4.73
CA ALA A 69 2.69 -12.25 -4.81
C ALA A 69 3.15 -11.51 -6.08
N SER A 70 2.34 -10.55 -6.54
CA SER A 70 2.73 -9.65 -7.61
C SER A 70 3.69 -8.57 -7.09
N ILE A 71 4.55 -8.06 -7.96
CA ILE A 71 5.47 -6.94 -7.66
C ILE A 71 4.68 -5.70 -7.19
N SER A 72 3.58 -5.38 -7.88
CA SER A 72 2.69 -4.27 -7.50
C SER A 72 2.02 -4.46 -6.15
N GLY A 73 1.75 -5.71 -5.76
CA GLY A 73 1.20 -6.03 -4.44
C GLY A 73 2.22 -5.76 -3.34
N ILE A 74 3.48 -6.10 -3.58
CA ILE A 74 4.60 -5.84 -2.66
C ILE A 74 4.85 -4.33 -2.55
N ASP A 75 4.90 -3.59 -3.67
CA ASP A 75 5.00 -2.12 -3.67
C ASP A 75 3.89 -1.47 -2.82
N GLN A 76 2.64 -1.88 -3.02
CA GLN A 76 1.51 -1.39 -2.23
C GLN A 76 1.63 -1.76 -0.74
N ALA A 77 2.18 -2.92 -0.40
CA ALA A 77 2.42 -3.31 0.98
C ALA A 77 3.48 -2.41 1.63
N LEU A 78 4.61 -2.19 0.96
CA LEU A 78 5.67 -1.29 1.43
C LEU A 78 5.19 0.15 1.61
N ARG A 79 4.39 0.66 0.67
CA ARG A 79 3.79 2.01 0.78
C ARG A 79 2.84 2.14 1.97
N ARG A 80 2.13 1.08 2.35
CA ARG A 80 1.29 1.06 3.56
C ARG A 80 2.11 1.05 4.85
N LEU A 81 3.34 0.52 4.79
CA LEU A 81 4.32 0.56 5.90
C LEU A 81 5.07 1.90 5.97
N GLY A 82 4.87 2.78 4.99
CA GLY A 82 5.49 4.12 4.96
C GLY A 82 6.77 4.20 4.13
N TYR A 83 7.19 3.12 3.47
CA TYR A 83 8.35 3.17 2.58
C TYR A 83 8.03 3.88 1.28
N THR A 84 8.97 4.73 0.86
CA THR A 84 8.94 5.41 -0.45
C THR A 84 10.30 5.25 -1.12
N TYR A 85 10.30 4.81 -2.37
CA TYR A 85 11.52 4.75 -3.16
C TYR A 85 11.89 6.14 -3.68
N LYS A 86 13.07 6.64 -3.31
CA LYS A 86 13.63 7.87 -3.89
C LYS A 86 14.53 7.51 -5.06
N LYS A 87 14.08 7.80 -6.27
CA LYS A 87 14.94 7.70 -7.47
C LYS A 87 16.14 8.65 -7.32
N ARG A 88 17.36 8.10 -7.23
CA ARG A 88 18.58 8.92 -7.25
C ARG A 88 18.78 9.46 -8.68
N ALA A 89 18.97 10.78 -8.80
CA ALA A 89 19.34 11.38 -10.08
C ALA A 89 20.75 10.88 -10.45
N SER A 90 20.92 10.32 -11.64
CA SER A 90 22.25 9.93 -12.13
C SER A 90 23.12 11.18 -12.22
N LEU A 91 24.26 11.17 -11.53
CA LEU A 91 25.29 12.17 -11.77
C LEU A 91 25.78 11.99 -13.21
N ARG A 92 25.64 13.03 -14.04
CA ARG A 92 26.39 13.09 -15.30
C ARG A 92 27.86 13.19 -14.92
N THR A 93 28.65 12.17 -15.26
CA THR A 93 30.11 12.28 -15.24
C THR A 93 30.50 13.35 -16.25
N ASN A 94 30.82 14.56 -15.79
CA ASN A 94 31.54 15.52 -16.61
C ASN A 94 32.96 14.98 -16.80
N ALA A 95 33.18 14.24 -17.88
CA ALA A 95 34.52 14.00 -18.39
C ALA A 95 35.03 15.34 -18.95
N GLY A 96 35.61 16.16 -18.07
CA GLY A 96 36.46 17.27 -18.50
C GLY A 96 37.70 16.66 -19.14
N ALA A 97 37.76 16.66 -20.48
CA ALA A 97 38.99 16.42 -21.21
C ALA A 97 39.91 17.63 -21.00
N PRO A 98 41.21 17.44 -20.68
CA PRO A 98 42.15 18.55 -20.62
C PRO A 98 42.44 19.07 -22.03
N VAL A 99 42.67 20.38 -22.12
CA VAL A 99 43.05 21.12 -23.32
C VAL A 99 44.44 20.76 -23.83
#